data_AF-A0A2S6U330-F1
#
_entry.id   AF-A0A2S6U330-F1
#
_cell.length_a   1.000
_cell.length_b   1.000
_cell.length_c   1.000
_cell.angle_alpha   90.00
_cell.angle_beta   90.00
_cell.angle_gamma   90.00
#
_symmetry.space_group_name_H-M   'P 1'
#
loop_
_entity.id
_entity.type
_entity.pdbx_description
1 polymer ?
#
loop_
_entity_poly.entity_id
_entity_poly.type
_entity_poly.pdbx_seq_one_letter_code
_entity_poly.pdbx_strand_id
1 'polypeptide(L)'
;MDCKTHTARVQAHYPPLLAKHGDTNLAVDFQNAGNQQARFAILAAIDNLLDKSILDVGCGVGHFPAWLNERGYQGDYLGVDLLPEMVARAGK
;
A
#
# COMPACT_ATOMS: atom_id res chain seq x y z
N MET A 1 3.26 -23.21 4.05
CA MET A 1 2.10 -22.67 3.30
C MET A 1 2.57 -22.45 1.88
N ASP A 2 1.93 -23.06 0.88
CA ASP A 2 2.30 -22.89 -0.52
C ASP A 2 1.72 -21.59 -1.12
N CYS A 3 2.20 -21.21 -2.31
CA CYS A 3 1.77 -19.97 -2.97
C CYS A 3 0.27 -19.92 -3.26
N LYS A 4 -0.36 -21.05 -3.64
CA LYS A 4 -1.79 -21.07 -3.97
C LYS A 4 -2.63 -20.82 -2.72
N THR A 5 -2.27 -21.48 -1.62
CA THR A 5 -2.92 -21.28 -0.31
C THR A 5 -2.77 -19.83 0.17
N HIS A 6 -1.59 -19.21 -0.01
CA HIS A 6 -1.38 -17.81 0.34
C HIS A 6 -2.25 -16.86 -0.50
N THR A 7 -2.24 -17.03 -1.84
CA THR A 7 -3.05 -16.22 -2.75
C THR A 7 -4.53 -16.29 -2.44
N ALA A 8 -5.06 -17.50 -2.19
CA ALA A 8 -6.48 -17.67 -1.83
C ALA A 8 -6.83 -16.93 -0.53
N ARG A 9 -5.93 -16.92 0.47
CA ARG A 9 -6.15 -16.19 1.72
C ARG A 9 -6.18 -14.67 1.51
N VAL A 10 -5.27 -14.13 0.69
CA VAL A 10 -5.22 -12.70 0.37
C VAL A 10 -6.50 -12.28 -0.37
N GLN A 11 -6.93 -13.05 -1.37
CA GLN A 11 -8.18 -12.84 -2.12
C GLN A 11 -9.43 -12.94 -1.24
N ALA A 12 -9.43 -13.79 -0.21
CA ALA A 12 -10.57 -13.89 0.70
C ALA A 12 -10.65 -12.72 1.71
N HIS A 13 -9.53 -12.05 2.00
CA HIS A 13 -9.44 -11.06 3.08
C HIS A 13 -9.65 -9.63 2.61
N TYR A 14 -8.88 -9.20 1.60
CA TYR A 14 -8.77 -7.79 1.26
C TYR A 14 -9.87 -7.23 0.33
N PRO A 15 -10.36 -7.97 -0.69
CA PRO A 15 -11.46 -7.48 -1.53
C PRO A 15 -12.75 -7.14 -0.77
N PRO A 16 -13.20 -7.94 0.21
CA PRO A 16 -14.34 -7.56 1.05
C PRO A 16 -14.11 -6.27 1.84
N LEU A 17 -12.88 -6.05 2.34
CA LEU A 17 -12.52 -4.82 3.05
C LEU A 17 -12.54 -3.61 2.11
N LEU A 18 -11.97 -3.76 0.91
CA LEU A 18 -11.97 -2.71 -0.12
C LEU A 18 -13.40 -2.35 -0.54
N ALA A 19 -14.24 -3.35 -0.81
CA ALA A 19 -15.64 -3.12 -1.18
C ALA A 19 -16.43 -2.40 -0.07
N LYS A 20 -16.16 -2.73 1.20
CA LYS A 20 -16.86 -2.15 2.35
C LYS A 20 -16.36 -0.76 2.71
N HIS A 21 -15.06 -0.52 2.62
CA HIS A 21 -14.42 0.66 3.20
C HIS A 21 -13.88 1.64 2.15
N GLY A 22 -13.92 1.28 0.87
CA GLY A 22 -13.41 2.12 -0.20
C GLY A 22 -11.93 2.47 -0.01
N ASP A 23 -11.55 3.66 -0.42
CA ASP A 23 -10.17 4.14 -0.35
C ASP A 23 -9.83 4.71 1.03
N THR A 24 -9.70 3.81 2.01
CA THR A 24 -9.39 4.18 3.40
C THR A 24 -8.38 3.21 4.00
N ASN A 25 -7.79 3.58 5.14
CA ASN A 25 -6.91 2.71 5.92
C ASN A 25 -7.53 1.35 6.25
N LEU A 26 -8.86 1.26 6.39
CA LEU A 26 -9.56 0.03 6.72
C LEU A 26 -9.58 -0.97 5.56
N ALA A 27 -9.52 -0.52 4.31
CA ALA A 27 -9.46 -1.40 3.13
C ALA A 27 -8.16 -2.20 3.04
N VAL A 28 -7.09 -1.67 3.64
CA VAL A 28 -5.78 -2.30 3.74
C VAL A 28 -5.51 -2.84 5.16
N ASP A 29 -6.59 -3.08 5.93
CA ASP A 29 -6.59 -3.67 7.27
C ASP A 29 -5.77 -2.90 8.33
N PHE A 30 -5.62 -1.59 8.13
CA PHE A 30 -5.13 -0.69 9.17
C PHE A 30 -6.31 -0.19 10.00
N GLN A 31 -6.47 -0.74 11.20
CA GLN A 31 -7.57 -0.38 12.11
C GLN A 31 -7.51 1.09 12.60
N ASN A 32 -6.36 1.74 12.49
CA ASN A 32 -6.16 3.14 12.88
C ASN A 32 -5.27 3.85 11.84
N ALA A 33 -5.76 4.98 11.32
CA ALA A 33 -5.03 5.76 10.32
C ALA A 33 -3.70 6.32 10.85
N GLY A 34 -3.65 6.73 12.12
CA GLY A 34 -2.40 7.17 12.77
C GLY A 34 -1.34 6.07 12.81
N ASN A 35 -1.73 4.82 13.06
CA ASN A 35 -0.80 3.68 13.01
C ASN A 35 -0.27 3.43 11.59
N GLN A 36 -1.10 3.67 10.56
CA GLN A 36 -0.66 3.57 9.16
C GLN A 36 0.38 4.63 8.83
N GLN A 37 0.08 5.88 9.17
CA GLN A 37 0.98 7.02 8.98
C GLN A 37 2.30 6.86 9.75
N ALA A 38 2.25 6.34 10.98
CA ALA A 38 3.45 6.05 11.76
C ALA A 38 4.33 4.98 11.10
N ARG A 39 3.73 3.93 10.50
CA ARG A 39 4.48 2.94 9.74
C ARG A 39 5.11 3.54 8.48
N PHE A 40 4.42 4.42 7.76
CA PHE A 40 5.00 5.14 6.62
C PHE A 40 6.20 5.99 7.04
N ALA A 41 6.12 6.69 8.18
CA ALA A 41 7.25 7.45 8.71
C ALA A 41 8.45 6.56 9.04
N ILE A 42 8.23 5.38 9.64
CA ILE A 42 9.31 4.42 9.93
C ILE A 42 9.93 3.89 8.63
N LEU A 43 9.12 3.52 7.63
CA LEU A 43 9.61 3.07 6.34
C LEU A 43 10.42 4.15 5.62
N ALA A 44 9.97 5.41 5.68
CA ALA A 44 10.66 6.53 5.07
C ALA A 44 11.90 7.00 5.84
N ALA A 45 12.11 6.52 7.07
CA ALA A 45 13.27 6.89 7.89
C ALA A 45 14.50 6.01 7.62
N ILE A 46 14.40 4.99 6.76
CA ILE A 46 15.53 4.10 6.45
C ILE A 46 16.65 4.81 5.68
N ASP A 47 16.30 5.85 4.91
CA ASP A 47 17.21 6.70 4.13
C ASP A 47 16.46 7.97 3.70
N ASN A 48 17.13 8.93 3.07
CA ASN A 48 16.48 9.98 2.31
C ASN A 48 15.88 9.41 1.03
N LEU A 49 14.58 9.12 1.05
CA LEU A 49 13.87 8.52 -0.07
C LEU A 49 13.44 9.50 -1.16
N LEU A 50 13.57 10.83 -0.96
CA LEU A 50 12.91 11.84 -1.81
C LEU A 50 13.22 11.73 -3.31
N ASP A 51 14.37 11.21 -3.70
CA ASP A 51 14.81 11.07 -5.09
C ASP A 51 15.13 9.62 -5.48
N LYS A 52 14.75 8.65 -4.65
CA LYS A 52 15.11 7.24 -4.82
C LYS A 52 14.06 6.48 -5.61
N SER A 53 14.48 5.53 -6.43
CA SER A 53 13.54 4.58 -7.02
C SER A 53 13.05 3.59 -5.94
N ILE A 54 11.74 3.43 -5.80
CA ILE A 54 11.10 2.58 -4.79
C ILE A 54 10.29 1.48 -5.46
N LEU A 55 10.52 0.23 -5.04
CA LEU A 55 9.63 -0.89 -5.31
C LEU A 55 8.84 -1.21 -4.04
N ASP A 56 7.52 -1.10 -4.11
CA ASP A 56 6.61 -1.40 -3.00
C ASP A 56 5.79 -2.65 -3.31
N VAL A 57 6.13 -3.75 -2.62
CA VAL A 57 5.52 -5.07 -2.82
C VAL A 57 4.37 -5.26 -1.82
N GLY A 58 3.16 -5.38 -2.34
CA GLY A 58 1.93 -5.31 -1.54
C GLY A 58 1.50 -3.86 -1.30
N CYS A 59 1.54 -3.02 -2.34
CA CYS A 59 1.27 -1.59 -2.24
C CYS A 59 -0.20 -1.25 -1.89
N GLY A 60 -1.10 -2.23 -1.96
CA GLY A 60 -2.53 -2.04 -1.73
C GLY A 60 -3.10 -0.97 -2.65
N VAL A 61 -3.89 -0.07 -2.09
CA VAL A 61 -4.51 1.06 -2.82
C VAL A 61 -3.57 2.27 -3.00
N GLY A 62 -2.25 2.11 -2.81
CA GLY A 62 -1.30 3.18 -3.09
C GLY A 62 -1.27 4.32 -2.06
N HIS A 63 -1.53 4.03 -0.78
CA HIS A 63 -1.47 5.05 0.28
C HIS A 63 -0.04 5.53 0.59
N PHE A 64 0.97 4.67 0.48
CA PHE A 64 2.36 5.07 0.74
C PHE A 64 2.95 6.02 -0.31
N PRO A 65 2.79 5.81 -1.64
CA PRO A 65 3.26 6.79 -2.62
C PRO A 65 2.54 8.13 -2.50
N ALA A 66 1.23 8.13 -2.20
CA ALA A 66 0.51 9.37 -1.91
C ALA A 66 1.12 10.13 -0.71
N TRP A 67 1.44 9.40 0.35
CA TRP A 67 2.09 9.95 1.54
C TRP A 67 3.49 10.51 1.27
N LEU A 68 4.26 9.86 0.40
CA LEU A 68 5.59 10.31 -0.04
C LEU A 68 5.48 11.58 -0.93
N ASN A 69 4.51 11.62 -1.84
CA ASN A 69 4.28 12.75 -2.74
C ASN A 69 3.93 14.03 -1.97
N GLU A 70 3.12 13.93 -0.91
CA GLU A 70 2.84 15.04 0.01
C GLU A 70 4.11 15.61 0.68
N ARG A 71 5.20 14.84 0.71
CA ARG A 71 6.49 15.20 1.30
C ARG A 71 7.55 15.57 0.27
N GLY A 72 7.14 15.73 -0.99
CA GLY A 72 8.02 16.17 -2.07
C GLY A 72 8.87 15.06 -2.67
N TYR A 73 8.42 13.81 -2.60
CA TYR A 73 9.04 12.72 -3.37
C TYR A 73 8.99 13.00 -4.88
N GLN A 74 10.12 12.77 -5.55
CA GLN A 74 10.36 12.99 -6.99
C GLN A 74 11.02 11.77 -7.66
N GLY A 75 11.21 10.67 -6.92
CA GLY A 75 11.81 9.45 -7.43
C GLY A 75 10.83 8.60 -8.27
N ASP A 76 11.35 7.52 -8.83
CA ASP A 76 10.53 6.54 -9.56
C ASP A 76 9.85 5.57 -8.59
N TYR A 77 8.51 5.56 -8.57
CA TYR A 77 7.75 4.62 -7.74
C TYR A 77 7.13 3.50 -8.58
N LEU A 78 7.36 2.25 -8.19
CA LEU A 78 6.65 1.10 -8.71
C LEU A 78 5.96 0.34 -7.56
N GLY A 79 4.64 0.45 -7.50
CA GLY A 79 3.81 -0.37 -6.63
C GLY A 79 3.36 -1.64 -7.34
N VAL A 80 3.49 -2.79 -6.68
CA VAL A 80 2.91 -4.05 -7.15
C VAL A 80 2.02 -4.63 -6.07
N ASP A 81 0.85 -5.12 -6.45
CA ASP A 81 -0.05 -5.85 -5.56
C ASP A 81 -0.54 -7.13 -6.26
N LEU A 82 -0.86 -8.14 -5.45
CA LEU A 82 -1.39 -9.41 -5.94
C LEU A 82 -2.81 -9.26 -6.47
N LEU A 83 -3.57 -8.30 -5.95
CA LEU A 83 -4.98 -8.09 -6.26
C LEU A 83 -5.14 -6.98 -7.30
N PRO A 84 -5.65 -7.27 -8.52
CA PRO A 84 -5.86 -6.24 -9.54
C PRO A 84 -6.77 -5.09 -9.07
N GLU A 85 -7.77 -5.36 -8.23
CA GLU A 85 -8.63 -4.30 -7.68
C GLU A 85 -7.90 -3.30 -6.77
N MET A 86 -6.83 -3.73 -6.10
CA MET A 86 -6.01 -2.84 -5.27
C MET A 86 -5.23 -1.86 -6.16
N VAL A 87 -4.54 -2.40 -7.18
CA VAL A 87 -3.77 -1.60 -8.14
C VAL A 87 -4.68 -0.68 -8.95
N ALA A 88 -5.89 -1.14 -9.33
CA ALA A 88 -6.86 -0.32 -10.03
C ALA A 88 -7.32 0.90 -9.22
N ARG A 89 -7.20 0.82 -7.89
CA ARG A 89 -7.52 1.94 -6.99
C ARG A 89 -6.32 2.81 -6.66
N ALA A 90 -5.10 2.28 -6.74
CA ALA A 90 -3.90 3.07 -6.61
C ALA A 90 -3.93 4.23 -7.62
N GLY A 91 -3.80 5.46 -7.11
CA GLY A 91 -3.67 6.65 -7.94
C GLY A 91 -2.50 6.51 -8.92
N LYS A 92 -2.58 7.26 -10.03
CA LYS A 92 -1.41 7.43 -10.90
C LYS A 92 -0.32 8.21 -10.17
#